data_AF-A0AAN7JCG3-F1
#
_entry.id   AF-A0AAN7JCG3-F1
#
_cell.length_a   1.000
_cell.length_b   1.000
_cell.length_c   1.000
_cell.angle_alpha   90.00
_cell.angle_beta   90.00
_cell.angle_gamma   90.00
#
_symmetry.space_group_name_H-M   'P 1'
#
loop_
_entity.id
_entity.type
_entity.pdbx_description
1 polymer ?
#
loop_
_entity_poly.entity_id
_entity_poly.type
_entity_poly.pdbx_seq_one_letter_code
_entity_poly.pdbx_strand_id
1 'polypeptide(L)'
;MKELFRRKSAYKVKVLTWTQKDIFSKKYVLVPIVCWRHWSLLIFCHSGESTKSETRTPCMLLLDSLEKADPRQLEPDVRKFVPQQRNGEECGSFVLYFINLFMESAPEDFSTQHLPYFMKDNWFTPEGLKNFCEKIESLKEKSDVDELL
;
A
#
# COMPACT_ATOMS: atom_id res chain seq x y z
N MET A 1 0.59 4.26 -19.53
CA MET A 1 0.52 4.97 -18.23
C MET A 1 0.60 6.50 -18.35
N LYS A 2 1.40 7.08 -19.27
CA LYS A 2 1.45 8.54 -19.50
C LYS A 2 0.10 9.17 -19.90
N GLU A 3 -0.80 8.40 -20.52
CA GLU A 3 -2.14 8.85 -20.94
C GLU A 3 -3.21 8.82 -19.85
N LEU A 4 -2.99 8.13 -18.71
CA LEU A 4 -3.99 8.07 -17.64
C LEU A 4 -4.22 9.43 -16.95
N PHE A 5 -3.26 10.35 -17.10
CA PHE A 5 -3.27 11.68 -16.45
C PHE A 5 -3.80 12.81 -17.34
N ARG A 6 -4.59 12.53 -18.39
CA ARG A 6 -4.94 13.52 -19.43
C ARG A 6 -5.97 14.60 -19.05
N ARG A 7 -6.52 14.64 -17.83
CA ARG A 7 -7.37 15.76 -17.36
C ARG A 7 -6.54 16.89 -16.72
N LYS A 8 -6.63 18.10 -17.26
CA LYS A 8 -5.92 19.31 -16.77
C LYS A 8 -6.55 19.83 -15.48
N SER A 9 -5.72 20.00 -14.45
CA SER A 9 -6.07 20.64 -13.19
C SER A 9 -4.80 21.08 -12.43
N ALA A 10 -4.95 21.89 -11.38
CA ALA A 10 -3.86 22.27 -10.49
C ALA A 10 -3.24 21.08 -9.73
N TYR A 11 -4.03 20.03 -9.42
CA TYR A 11 -3.51 18.81 -8.78
C TYR A 11 -2.52 18.08 -9.70
N LYS A 12 -2.74 18.09 -11.02
CA LYS A 12 -1.82 17.44 -11.97
C LYS A 12 -0.42 18.05 -11.93
N VAL A 13 -0.29 19.37 -11.74
CA VAL A 13 1.04 20.03 -11.72
C VAL A 13 1.86 19.57 -10.51
N LYS A 14 1.28 19.60 -9.31
CA LYS A 14 1.92 19.06 -8.11
C LYS A 14 2.24 17.58 -8.26
N VAL A 15 1.29 16.84 -8.87
CA VAL A 15 1.45 15.41 -9.11
C VAL A 15 2.52 15.11 -10.17
N LEU A 16 2.83 16.04 -11.07
CA LEU A 16 3.92 15.86 -12.03
C LEU A 16 5.28 16.21 -11.42
N THR A 17 5.35 17.22 -10.56
CA THR A 17 6.61 17.64 -9.93
C THR A 17 7.23 16.54 -9.06
N TRP A 18 6.43 15.84 -8.24
CA TRP A 18 6.95 14.73 -7.41
C TRP A 18 7.16 13.41 -8.19
N THR A 19 6.54 13.20 -9.36
CA THR A 19 6.74 12.01 -10.24
C THR A 19 7.81 12.25 -11.30
N GLN A 20 8.37 13.46 -11.38
CA GLN A 20 9.60 13.74 -12.13
C GLN A 20 10.82 13.12 -11.46
N LYS A 21 10.73 12.82 -10.15
CA LYS A 21 11.62 11.85 -9.52
C LYS A 21 11.30 10.49 -10.12
N ASP A 22 12.33 9.70 -10.41
CA ASP A 22 12.21 8.40 -11.07
C ASP A 22 11.56 7.34 -10.14
N ILE A 23 10.27 7.52 -9.88
CA ILE A 23 9.45 6.61 -9.08
C ILE A 23 9.05 5.37 -9.88
N PHE A 24 9.04 5.48 -11.21
CA PHE A 24 8.62 4.40 -12.09
C PHE A 24 9.73 3.36 -12.31
N SER A 25 11.01 3.70 -12.04
CA SER A 25 12.06 2.68 -11.95
C SER A 25 12.04 1.88 -10.65
N LYS A 26 11.21 2.25 -9.67
CA LYS A 26 11.06 1.47 -8.44
C LYS A 26 10.22 0.23 -8.71
N LYS A 27 10.66 -0.90 -8.16
CA LYS A 27 9.90 -2.17 -8.18
C LYS A 27 8.51 -2.01 -7.56
N TYR A 28 8.45 -1.28 -6.44
CA TYR A 28 7.23 -1.00 -5.70
C TYR A 28 7.13 0.48 -5.38
N VAL A 29 5.94 1.04 -5.55
CA VAL A 29 5.58 2.38 -5.06
C VAL A 29 4.37 2.22 -4.14
N LEU A 30 4.58 2.47 -2.86
CA LEU A 30 3.54 2.42 -1.83
C LEU A 30 2.96 3.83 -1.64
N VAL A 31 1.64 3.95 -1.78
CA VAL A 31 0.92 5.22 -1.74
C VAL A 31 -0.21 5.11 -0.70
N PRO A 32 0.02 5.58 0.53
CA PRO A 32 -1.07 5.79 1.50
C PRO A 32 -2.05 6.83 0.95
N ILE A 33 -3.34 6.50 0.96
CA ILE A 33 -4.42 7.38 0.53
C ILE A 33 -5.22 7.75 1.77
N VAL A 34 -5.34 9.04 2.04
CA VAL A 34 -6.14 9.57 3.14
C VAL A 34 -7.29 10.39 2.59
N CYS A 35 -8.52 9.93 2.81
CA CYS A 35 -9.73 10.59 2.32
C CYS A 35 -10.81 10.52 3.40
N TRP A 36 -11.36 11.66 3.83
CA TRP A 36 -12.42 11.70 4.85
C TRP A 36 -12.11 10.89 6.13
N ARG A 37 -10.88 11.03 6.66
CA ARG A 37 -10.35 10.28 7.82
C ARG A 37 -10.19 8.76 7.61
N HIS A 38 -10.44 8.26 6.41
CA HIS A 38 -10.18 6.87 6.02
C HIS A 38 -8.79 6.74 5.41
N TRP A 39 -8.05 5.73 5.84
CA TRP A 39 -6.75 5.37 5.30
C TRP A 39 -6.86 4.06 4.50
N SER A 40 -6.37 4.07 3.27
CA SER A 40 -6.17 2.88 2.46
C SER A 40 -4.77 2.89 1.84
N LEU A 41 -4.28 1.76 1.36
CA LEU A 41 -2.96 1.65 0.76
C LEU A 41 -3.07 1.23 -0.70
N LEU A 42 -2.52 2.04 -1.61
CA LEU A 42 -2.35 1.67 -3.01
C LEU A 42 -0.88 1.28 -3.26
N ILE A 43 -0.64 0.08 -3.78
CA ILE A 43 0.70 -0.40 -4.13
C ILE A 43 0.76 -0.57 -5.64
N PHE A 44 1.69 0.14 -6.27
CA PHE A 44 2.05 -0.10 -7.66
C PHE A 44 3.23 -1.06 -7.73
N CYS A 45 3.10 -2.16 -8.48
CA CYS A 45 4.19 -3.08 -8.78
C CYS A 45 4.64 -2.89 -10.23
N HIS A 46 5.95 -2.97 -10.47
CA HIS A 46 6.58 -3.04 -11.81
C HIS A 46 6.16 -1.94 -12.79
N SER A 47 5.91 -0.72 -12.30
CA SER A 47 5.31 0.36 -13.09
C SER A 47 6.19 0.91 -14.23
N GLY A 48 7.48 0.57 -14.27
CA GLY A 48 8.42 0.97 -15.31
C GLY A 48 8.72 -0.09 -16.37
N GLU A 49 8.21 -1.31 -16.23
CA GLU A 49 8.55 -2.40 -17.15
C GLU A 49 7.67 -2.42 -18.41
N SER A 50 8.24 -2.89 -19.53
CA SER A 50 7.54 -2.92 -20.81
C SER A 50 6.44 -3.98 -20.80
N THR A 51 5.30 -3.70 -21.44
CA THR A 51 4.15 -4.61 -21.60
C THR A 51 4.44 -5.87 -22.42
N LYS A 52 5.70 -6.12 -22.79
CA LYS A 52 6.15 -7.28 -23.58
C LYS A 52 6.70 -8.42 -22.71
N SER A 53 6.84 -8.23 -21.40
CA SER A 53 7.24 -9.29 -20.48
C SER A 53 6.03 -10.13 -20.08
N GLU A 54 6.08 -11.44 -20.30
CA GLU A 54 5.01 -12.37 -19.89
C GLU A 54 4.97 -12.61 -18.36
N THR A 55 6.03 -12.27 -17.64
CA THR A 55 6.19 -12.57 -16.20
C THR A 55 6.15 -11.34 -15.28
N ARG A 56 6.40 -10.12 -15.81
CA ARG A 56 6.47 -8.87 -15.04
C ARG A 56 5.52 -7.81 -15.58
N THR A 57 4.23 -8.04 -15.38
CA THR A 57 3.19 -7.09 -15.78
C THR A 57 2.97 -6.04 -14.68
N PRO A 58 2.82 -4.75 -15.03
CA PRO A 58 2.45 -3.72 -14.06
C PRO A 58 1.12 -4.07 -13.40
N CYS A 59 1.04 -3.95 -12.08
CA CYS A 59 -0.21 -4.17 -11.36
C CYS A 59 -0.41 -3.18 -10.23
N MET A 60 -1.66 -3.08 -9.78
CA MET A 60 -2.08 -2.20 -8.70
C MET A 60 -2.83 -3.02 -7.65
N LEU A 61 -2.43 -2.88 -6.39
CA LEU A 61 -3.09 -3.51 -5.25
C LEU A 61 -3.64 -2.43 -4.33
N LEU A 62 -4.92 -2.50 -4.01
CA LEU A 62 -5.56 -1.58 -3.08
C LEU A 62 -5.96 -2.32 -1.79
N LEU A 63 -5.37 -1.93 -0.66
CA LEU A 63 -5.67 -2.52 0.64
C LEU A 63 -6.56 -1.55 1.40
N ASP A 64 -7.78 -1.97 1.66
CA ASP A 64 -8.78 -1.21 2.39
C ASP A 64 -9.43 -2.10 3.45
N SER A 65 -9.12 -1.82 4.72
CA SER A 65 -9.64 -2.53 5.89
C SER A 65 -11.07 -2.15 6.27
N LEU A 66 -11.65 -1.12 5.65
CA LEU A 66 -13.06 -0.72 5.83
C LEU A 66 -13.93 -1.02 4.60
N GLU A 67 -13.35 -1.48 3.50
CA GLU A 67 -14.03 -1.71 2.22
C GLU A 67 -14.84 -0.49 1.72
N LYS A 68 -14.40 0.72 2.06
CA LYS A 68 -15.08 1.96 1.66
C LYS A 68 -14.62 2.47 0.30
N ALA A 69 -13.48 2.00 -0.19
CA ALA A 69 -13.05 2.23 -1.56
C ALA A 69 -13.99 1.51 -2.55
N ASP A 70 -14.25 2.16 -3.69
CA ASP A 70 -15.18 1.65 -4.70
C ASP A 70 -14.82 0.21 -5.12
N PRO A 71 -15.72 -0.78 -4.93
CA PRO A 71 -15.45 -2.19 -5.20
C PRO A 71 -15.08 -2.48 -6.67
N ARG A 72 -15.32 -1.54 -7.59
CA ARG A 72 -14.90 -1.67 -9.00
C ARG A 72 -13.38 -1.64 -9.21
N GLN A 73 -12.61 -1.22 -8.20
CA GLN A 73 -11.15 -1.08 -8.32
C GLN A 73 -10.37 -2.27 -7.77
N LEU A 74 -11.07 -3.24 -7.17
CA LEU A 74 -10.44 -4.42 -6.58
C LEU A 74 -11.00 -5.70 -7.19
N GLU A 75 -10.09 -6.52 -7.71
CA GLU A 75 -10.42 -7.88 -8.10
C GLU A 75 -11.02 -8.62 -6.87
N PRO A 76 -12.20 -9.27 -7.00
CA PRO A 76 -12.87 -9.97 -5.90
C PRO A 76 -11.96 -10.96 -5.17
N ASP A 77 -11.03 -11.58 -5.90
CA ASP A 77 -10.05 -12.51 -5.35
C ASP A 77 -8.98 -11.87 -4.48
N VAL A 78 -8.67 -10.58 -4.64
CA VAL A 78 -7.75 -9.86 -3.75
C VAL A 78 -8.48 -9.44 -2.49
N ARG A 79 -9.74 -9.01 -2.64
CA ARG A 79 -10.56 -8.50 -1.53
C ARG A 79 -10.71 -9.50 -0.38
N LYS A 80 -10.90 -10.80 -0.69
CA LYS A 80 -11.08 -11.86 0.32
C LYS A 80 -9.88 -12.02 1.27
N PHE A 81 -8.70 -11.53 0.87
CA PHE A 81 -7.49 -11.63 1.69
C PHE A 81 -7.18 -10.36 2.46
N VAL A 82 -7.90 -9.25 2.26
CA VAL A 82 -7.65 -8.01 2.99
C VAL A 82 -8.34 -8.06 4.36
N PRO A 83 -7.59 -8.02 5.47
CA PRO A 83 -8.14 -8.02 6.81
C PRO A 83 -9.04 -6.81 7.05
N GLN A 84 -10.23 -7.07 7.59
CA GLN A 84 -11.23 -6.05 7.86
C GLN A 84 -11.18 -5.62 9.33
N GLN A 85 -11.16 -4.32 9.58
CA GLN A 85 -11.19 -3.76 10.92
C GLN A 85 -12.62 -3.68 11.45
N ARG A 86 -12.77 -3.56 12.78
CA ARG A 86 -14.09 -3.60 13.43
C ARG A 86 -14.72 -2.22 13.64
N ASN A 87 -13.92 -1.15 13.66
CA ASN A 87 -14.37 0.22 13.86
C ASN A 87 -13.67 1.18 12.88
N GLY A 88 -14.06 2.45 12.81
CA GLY A 88 -13.49 3.41 11.85
C GLY A 88 -12.14 4.03 12.24
N GLU A 89 -11.55 3.66 13.37
CA GLU A 89 -10.43 4.39 13.98
C GLU A 89 -9.08 3.72 13.70
N GLU A 90 -9.09 2.42 13.41
CA GLU A 90 -7.87 1.61 13.27
C GLU A 90 -7.24 1.66 11.88
N CYS A 91 -7.86 2.35 10.91
CA CYS A 91 -7.45 2.27 9.49
C CYS A 91 -6.01 2.73 9.25
N GLY A 92 -5.53 3.71 10.04
CA GLY A 92 -4.13 4.12 10.01
C GLY A 92 -3.18 3.01 10.46
N SER A 93 -3.48 2.33 11.58
CA SER A 93 -2.69 1.22 12.10
C SER A 93 -2.66 0.03 11.13
N PHE A 94 -3.81 -0.28 10.51
CA PHE A 94 -3.89 -1.31 9.47
C PHE A 94 -3.01 -0.97 8.27
N VAL A 95 -3.08 0.26 7.74
CA VAL A 95 -2.23 0.68 6.62
C VAL A 95 -0.74 0.61 6.96
N LEU A 96 -0.33 1.06 8.14
CA LEU A 96 1.07 0.98 8.57
C LEU A 96 1.53 -0.48 8.70
N TYR A 97 0.69 -1.34 9.27
CA TYR A 97 1.03 -2.74 9.41
C TYR A 97 1.04 -3.49 8.08
N PHE A 98 0.14 -3.16 7.14
CA PHE A 98 0.19 -3.66 5.77
C PHE A 98 1.51 -3.30 5.07
N ILE A 99 1.99 -2.07 5.25
CA ILE A 99 3.31 -1.65 4.74
C ILE A 99 4.40 -2.50 5.37
N ASN A 100 4.39 -2.70 6.69
CA ASN A 100 5.40 -3.53 7.36
C ASN A 100 5.42 -4.97 6.81
N LEU A 101 4.26 -5.62 6.75
CA LEU A 101 4.12 -6.98 6.22
C LEU A 101 4.56 -7.07 4.76
N PHE A 102 4.18 -6.09 3.94
CA PHE A 102 4.62 -6.03 2.55
C PHE A 102 6.14 -5.90 2.47
N MET A 103 6.77 -5.01 3.24
CA MET A 103 8.22 -4.81 3.21
C MET A 103 8.99 -6.05 3.68
N GLU A 104 8.44 -6.82 4.63
CA GLU A 104 9.05 -8.07 5.11
C GLU A 104 8.92 -9.23 4.12
N SER A 105 7.84 -9.27 3.35
CA SER A 105 7.48 -10.41 2.50
C SER A 105 7.44 -10.10 1.00
N ALA A 106 7.82 -8.89 0.60
CA ALA A 106 7.76 -8.45 -0.80
C ALA A 106 8.62 -9.38 -1.66
N PRO A 107 8.04 -10.03 -2.68
CA PRO A 107 8.81 -10.88 -3.58
C PRO A 107 9.80 -10.04 -4.39
N GLU A 108 10.90 -10.64 -4.85
CA GLU A 108 11.79 -9.94 -5.79
C GLU A 108 11.15 -9.71 -7.16
N ASP A 109 10.24 -10.62 -7.54
CA ASP A 109 9.52 -10.71 -8.81
C ASP A 109 8.01 -10.90 -8.57
N PHE A 110 7.28 -9.82 -8.27
CA PHE A 110 5.83 -9.88 -8.12
C PHE A 110 5.13 -10.18 -9.47
N SER A 111 4.16 -11.11 -9.49
CA SER A 111 3.28 -11.36 -10.64
C SER A 111 1.83 -11.52 -10.17
N THR A 112 0.89 -11.01 -10.96
CA THR A 112 -0.56 -11.14 -10.70
C THR A 112 -1.09 -12.54 -11.04
N GLN A 113 -0.36 -13.34 -11.82
CA GLN A 113 -0.82 -14.66 -12.30
C GLN A 113 -1.03 -15.69 -11.17
N HIS A 114 -0.50 -15.42 -9.97
CA HIS A 114 -0.55 -16.35 -8.85
C HIS A 114 -0.82 -15.64 -7.52
N LEU A 115 -1.65 -14.59 -7.55
CA LEU A 115 -2.14 -13.97 -6.32
C LEU A 115 -2.85 -15.01 -5.43
N PRO A 116 -2.65 -14.97 -4.09
CA PRO A 116 -1.74 -14.10 -3.37
C PRO A 116 -0.46 -14.81 -2.89
N TYR A 117 0.70 -14.38 -3.40
CA TYR A 117 1.99 -14.80 -2.84
C TYR A 117 2.31 -14.16 -1.48
N PHE A 118 1.94 -12.88 -1.28
CA PHE A 118 2.21 -12.13 -0.05
C PHE A 118 1.00 -12.04 0.90
N MET A 119 -0.24 -12.20 0.39
CA MET A 119 -1.46 -12.23 1.19
C MET A 119 -2.01 -13.66 1.39
N LYS A 120 -1.14 -14.60 1.77
CA LYS A 120 -1.60 -15.95 2.13
C LYS A 120 -2.51 -15.89 3.34
N ASP A 121 -3.32 -16.90 3.61
CA ASP A 121 -4.36 -16.91 4.65
C ASP A 121 -3.92 -16.38 6.04
N ASN A 122 -2.62 -16.46 6.38
CA ASN A 122 -2.07 -16.05 7.67
C ASN A 122 -1.12 -14.84 7.59
N TRP A 123 -1.12 -14.10 6.48
CA TRP A 123 -0.21 -12.97 6.27
C TRP A 123 -0.41 -11.82 7.26
N PHE A 124 -1.60 -11.74 7.86
CA PHE A 124 -1.96 -10.77 8.87
C PHE A 124 -2.55 -11.49 10.08
N THR A 125 -2.15 -11.08 11.27
CA THR A 125 -2.77 -11.55 12.51
C THR A 125 -3.13 -10.36 13.41
N PRO A 126 -4.26 -10.41 14.15
CA PRO A 126 -4.61 -9.37 15.11
C PRO A 126 -3.54 -9.20 16.21
N GLU A 127 -2.91 -10.30 16.63
CA GLU A 127 -1.80 -10.28 17.57
C GLU A 127 -0.57 -9.57 16.98
N GLY A 128 -0.23 -9.86 15.72
CA GLY A 128 0.85 -9.19 15.02
C GLY A 128 0.62 -7.70 14.87
N LEU A 129 -0.63 -7.28 14.57
CA LEU A 129 -1.00 -5.86 14.54
C LEU A 129 -0.82 -5.21 15.91
N LYS A 130 -1.27 -5.86 16.98
CA LYS A 130 -1.13 -5.37 18.35
C LYS A 130 0.36 -5.17 18.70
N ASN A 131 1.18 -6.20 18.49
CA ASN A 131 2.62 -6.16 18.76
C ASN A 131 3.32 -5.08 17.92
N PHE A 132 2.90 -4.88 16.67
CA PHE A 132 3.39 -3.81 15.81
C PHE A 132 3.05 -2.43 16.37
N CYS A 133 1.82 -2.22 16.86
CA CYS A 133 1.42 -0.94 17.46
C CYS A 133 2.24 -0.63 18.72
N GLU A 134 2.37 -1.61 19.63
CA GLU A 134 3.19 -1.48 20.84
C GLU A 134 4.65 -1.14 20.49
N LYS A 135 5.20 -1.78 19.44
CA LYS A 135 6.53 -1.47 18.92
C LYS A 135 6.63 -0.01 18.45
N ILE A 136 5.68 0.47 17.65
CA ILE A 136 5.67 1.86 17.15
C ILE A 136 5.56 2.87 18.30
N GLU A 137 4.73 2.61 19.31
CA GLU A 137 4.60 3.44 20.50
C GLU A 137 5.92 3.53 21.27
N SER A 138 6.59 2.40 21.50
CA SER A 138 7.89 2.36 22.16
C SER A 138 9.00 3.12 21.41
N LEU A 139 8.87 3.28 20.09
CA LEU A 139 9.83 4.04 19.27
C LEU A 139 9.60 5.55 19.38
N LYS A 140 8.34 5.98 19.53
CA LYS A 140 8.00 7.40 19.75
C LYS A 140 8.53 7.89 21.10
N GLU A 141 8.36 7.09 22.14
CA GLU A 141 8.86 7.43 23.48
C GLU A 141 10.39 7.61 23.48
N LYS A 142 11.12 6.80 22.71
CA LYS A 142 12.58 6.94 22.57
C LYS A 142 12.97 8.20 21.79
N SER A 143 12.28 8.52 20.70
CA SER A 143 12.60 9.72 19.92
C SER A 143 12.33 11.01 20.70
N ASP A 144 11.26 11.03 21.50
CA ASP A 144 10.92 12.21 22.32
C ASP A 144 11.94 12.44 23.45
N VAL A 145 12.55 11.37 23.96
CA VAL A 145 13.65 11.45 24.94
C VAL A 145 14.94 11.93 24.29
N ASP A 146 15.26 11.46 23.08
CA ASP A 146 16.47 11.85 22.35
C ASP A 146 16.44 13.31 21.87
N GLU A 147 15.26 13.89 21.62
CA GLU A 147 15.10 15.32 21.24
C GLU A 147 15.18 16.28 22.45
N LEU A 148 15.09 15.76 23.67
CA LEU A 148 15.20 16.53 24.92
C LEU A 148 16.61 16.54 25.54
N LEU A 149 17.58 15.87 24.91
CA LEU A 149 19.01 15.83 25.30
C LEU A 149 19.87 16.71 24.37
#